data_AF-A0A947FPU7-F1
#
_entry.id   AF-A0A947FPU7-F1
#
_cell.length_a   1.000
_cell.length_b   1.000
_cell.length_c   1.000
_cell.angle_alpha   90.00
_cell.angle_beta   90.00
_cell.angle_gamma   90.00
#
_symmetry.space_group_name_H-M   'P 1'
#
loop_
_entity.id
_entity.type
_entity.pdbx_description
1 polymer ?
#
loop_
_entity_poly.entity_id
_entity_poly.type
_entity_poly.pdbx_seq_one_letter_code
_entity_poly.pdbx_strand_id
1 'polypeptide(L)'
;VYRLPVVTIPTNKPVKREQLRSEVYLTAEEKWNAVIDSVRRLHAEGRPILVGTRSVEASEHVSGLLFANGLVHHILNARQDQDEAEVISRAGERGRITVATNMAGRGTDIKLAPGVAEIGGLHVLATEFHDSRRIDRQLFGRCGRQGDPGSYQVIVSLEDEVFFEWIKKNTHRLRKFFPRQGVSLPGWYGIPLARWVQNVAENRNSRIRQQLLKMDQQLSDLLSFTGRGE
;
A
#
# COMPACT_ATOMS: atom_id res chain seq x y z
N VAL A 1 10.77 16.62 18.70
CA VAL A 1 9.83 17.61 18.12
C VAL A 1 8.73 17.93 19.13
N TYR A 2 7.69 17.11 19.31
CA TYR A 2 6.53 17.49 20.14
C TYR A 2 6.53 17.01 21.61
N ARG A 3 7.50 16.19 22.02
CA ARG A 3 7.59 15.61 23.39
C ARG A 3 6.29 14.92 23.85
N LEU A 4 5.53 14.35 22.92
CA LEU A 4 4.28 13.65 23.20
C LEU A 4 4.54 12.16 23.45
N PRO A 5 4.08 11.58 24.58
CA PRO A 5 4.12 10.16 24.80
C PRO A 5 3.13 9.43 23.88
N VAL A 6 3.43 8.18 23.53
CA VAL A 6 2.55 7.31 22.72
C VAL A 6 2.13 6.13 23.58
N VAL A 7 0.81 5.95 23.75
CA VAL A 7 0.22 4.81 24.47
C VAL A 7 -0.50 3.92 23.46
N THR A 8 -0.25 2.61 23.54
CA THR A 8 -0.93 1.63 22.68
C THR A 8 -2.18 1.15 23.39
N ILE A 9 -3.36 1.42 22.81
CA ILE A 9 -4.64 0.96 23.33
C ILE A 9 -4.92 -0.45 22.77
N PRO A 10 -5.34 -1.43 23.60
CA PRO A 10 -5.70 -2.75 23.13
C PRO A 10 -6.93 -2.71 22.21
N THR A 11 -7.04 -3.67 21.30
CA THR A 11 -8.19 -3.76 20.41
C THR A 11 -9.43 -4.29 21.14
N ASN A 12 -10.61 -3.83 20.74
CA ASN A 12 -11.90 -4.29 21.30
C ASN A 12 -12.11 -5.81 21.12
N LYS A 13 -11.74 -6.33 19.95
CA LYS A 13 -11.76 -7.76 19.63
C LYS A 13 -10.38 -8.19 19.10
N PRO A 14 -10.00 -9.48 19.25
CA PRO A 14 -8.77 -10.01 18.66
C PRO A 14 -8.76 -9.85 17.14
N VAL A 15 -7.62 -9.49 16.58
CA VAL A 15 -7.45 -9.33 15.12
C VAL A 15 -7.31 -10.71 14.48
N LYS A 16 -8.20 -11.05 13.53
CA LYS A 16 -8.18 -12.32 12.76
C LYS A 16 -7.66 -12.15 11.33
N ARG A 17 -6.87 -11.10 11.09
CA ARG A 17 -6.32 -10.80 9.77
C ARG A 17 -5.14 -11.71 9.45
N GLU A 18 -5.18 -12.33 8.29
CA GLU A 18 -4.13 -13.24 7.80
C GLU A 18 -3.24 -12.56 6.76
N GLN A 19 -1.93 -12.76 6.88
CA GLN A 19 -0.97 -12.38 5.84
C GLN A 19 -0.82 -13.54 4.86
N LEU A 20 -1.24 -13.35 3.61
CA LEU A 20 -0.92 -14.30 2.55
C LEU A 20 0.54 -14.14 2.12
N ARG A 21 1.07 -15.16 1.45
CA ARG A 21 2.44 -15.15 0.92
C ARG A 21 2.64 -13.94 0.01
N SER A 22 3.58 -13.09 0.40
CA SER A 22 3.99 -11.96 -0.43
C SER A 22 4.90 -12.44 -1.57
N GLU A 23 4.76 -11.82 -2.72
CA GLU A 23 5.44 -12.17 -3.96
C GLU A 23 6.25 -10.97 -4.45
N VAL A 24 7.49 -11.22 -4.86
CA VAL A 24 8.39 -10.19 -5.40
C VAL A 24 8.86 -10.67 -6.77
N TYR A 25 8.49 -9.94 -7.81
CA TYR A 25 8.79 -10.25 -9.19
C TYR A 25 9.98 -9.45 -9.70
N LEU A 26 10.55 -9.89 -10.82
CA LEU A 26 11.68 -9.19 -11.44
C LEU A 26 11.18 -8.03 -12.29
N THR A 27 10.12 -8.24 -13.08
CA THR A 27 9.56 -7.24 -13.99
C THR A 27 8.21 -6.73 -13.51
N ALA A 28 7.82 -5.54 -13.95
CA ALA A 28 6.50 -4.99 -13.66
C ALA A 28 5.39 -5.80 -14.34
N GLU A 29 5.63 -6.33 -15.53
CA GLU A 29 4.67 -7.15 -16.28
C GLU A 29 4.31 -8.44 -15.53
N GLU A 30 5.30 -9.16 -14.99
CA GLU A 30 5.07 -10.37 -14.18
C GLU A 30 4.24 -10.05 -12.93
N LYS A 31 4.56 -8.92 -12.26
CA LYS A 31 3.81 -8.42 -11.11
C LYS A 31 2.34 -8.19 -11.50
N TRP A 32 2.09 -7.46 -12.57
CA TRP A 32 0.72 -7.13 -12.98
C TRP A 32 -0.09 -8.36 -13.37
N ASN A 33 0.51 -9.32 -14.07
CA ASN A 33 -0.14 -10.60 -14.36
C ASN A 33 -0.51 -11.35 -13.08
N ALA A 34 0.40 -11.44 -12.12
CA ALA A 34 0.14 -12.07 -10.82
C ALA A 34 -0.94 -11.35 -10.00
N VAL A 35 -0.98 -10.01 -10.06
CA VAL A 35 -2.05 -9.20 -9.44
C VAL A 35 -3.40 -9.57 -10.04
N ILE A 36 -3.51 -9.59 -11.37
CA ILE A 36 -4.77 -9.92 -12.05
C ILE A 36 -5.19 -11.37 -11.77
N ASP A 37 -4.26 -12.32 -11.77
CA ASP A 37 -4.56 -13.71 -11.45
C ASP A 37 -5.05 -13.89 -10.01
N SER A 38 -4.43 -13.19 -9.06
CA SER A 38 -4.87 -13.19 -7.65
C SER A 38 -6.27 -12.58 -7.51
N VAL A 39 -6.52 -11.44 -8.17
CA VAL A 39 -7.84 -10.79 -8.17
C VAL A 39 -8.89 -11.70 -8.80
N ARG A 40 -8.62 -12.30 -9.96
CA ARG A 40 -9.54 -13.20 -10.66
C ARG A 40 -9.94 -14.39 -9.79
N ARG A 41 -8.97 -15.03 -9.13
CA ARG A 41 -9.20 -16.16 -8.23
C ARG A 41 -10.10 -15.78 -7.05
N LEU A 42 -9.79 -14.70 -6.35
CA LEU A 42 -10.56 -14.25 -5.19
C LEU A 42 -11.94 -13.70 -5.56
N HIS A 43 -12.05 -13.06 -6.73
CA HIS A 43 -13.32 -12.58 -7.26
C HIS A 43 -14.24 -13.74 -7.65
N ALA A 44 -13.70 -14.84 -8.19
CA ALA A 44 -14.45 -16.06 -8.46
C ALA A 44 -15.00 -16.73 -7.19
N GLU A 45 -14.30 -16.61 -6.05
CA GLU A 45 -14.79 -17.00 -4.72
C GLU A 45 -15.88 -16.03 -4.18
N GLY A 46 -16.09 -14.89 -4.85
CA GLY A 46 -17.03 -13.84 -4.47
C GLY A 46 -16.51 -12.90 -3.39
N ARG A 47 -15.21 -12.90 -3.09
CA ARG A 47 -14.64 -12.07 -2.03
C ARG A 47 -14.50 -10.61 -2.47
N PRO A 48 -14.75 -9.62 -1.59
CA PRO A 48 -14.40 -8.25 -1.86
C PRO A 48 -12.88 -8.04 -1.83
N ILE A 49 -12.40 -7.20 -2.74
CA ILE A 49 -10.98 -6.95 -2.95
C ILE A 49 -10.71 -5.44 -3.00
N LEU A 50 -9.78 -5.00 -2.16
CA LEU A 50 -9.23 -3.65 -2.18
C LEU A 50 -7.80 -3.69 -2.74
N VAL A 51 -7.61 -3.18 -3.95
CA VAL A 51 -6.31 -3.04 -4.60
C VAL A 51 -5.73 -1.67 -4.24
N GLY A 52 -4.65 -1.68 -3.46
CA GLY A 52 -3.94 -0.49 -3.02
C GLY A 52 -2.73 -0.20 -3.90
N THR A 53 -2.72 0.99 -4.49
CA THR A 53 -1.64 1.50 -5.34
C THR A 53 -0.96 2.71 -4.69
N ARG A 54 0.25 3.03 -5.15
CA ARG A 54 1.04 4.19 -4.69
C ARG A 54 0.64 5.48 -5.39
N SER A 55 0.32 5.42 -6.68
CA SER A 55 0.06 6.58 -7.55
C SER A 55 -1.26 6.44 -8.33
N VAL A 56 -1.78 7.57 -8.82
CA VAL A 56 -2.97 7.59 -9.69
C VAL A 56 -2.69 6.86 -11.01
N GLU A 57 -1.50 7.03 -11.58
CA GLU A 57 -1.08 6.32 -12.80
C GLU A 57 -1.10 4.80 -12.61
N ALA A 58 -0.60 4.30 -11.47
CA ALA A 58 -0.67 2.87 -11.16
C ALA A 58 -2.12 2.37 -10.98
N SER A 59 -3.01 3.20 -10.41
CA SER A 59 -4.45 2.89 -10.32
C SER A 59 -5.11 2.80 -11.70
N GLU A 60 -4.83 3.74 -12.59
CA GLU A 60 -5.37 3.74 -13.95
C GLU A 60 -4.83 2.55 -14.76
N HIS A 61 -3.55 2.22 -14.59
CA HIS A 61 -2.92 1.08 -15.23
C HIS A 61 -3.57 -0.24 -14.80
N VAL A 62 -3.68 -0.50 -13.48
CA VAL A 62 -4.32 -1.74 -12.99
C VAL A 62 -5.80 -1.79 -13.36
N SER A 63 -6.49 -0.64 -13.39
CA SER A 63 -7.86 -0.53 -13.88
C SER A 63 -7.99 -0.99 -15.34
N GLY A 64 -7.12 -0.50 -16.22
CA GLY A 64 -7.10 -0.92 -17.63
C GLY A 64 -6.92 -2.43 -17.78
N LEU A 65 -6.05 -3.02 -16.97
CA LEU A 65 -5.83 -4.47 -16.95
C LEU A 65 -7.05 -5.25 -16.41
N LEU A 66 -7.68 -4.77 -15.33
CA LEU A 66 -8.90 -5.36 -14.80
C LEU A 66 -10.04 -5.31 -15.83
N PHE A 67 -10.21 -4.17 -16.51
CA PHE A 67 -11.21 -3.99 -17.56
C PHE A 67 -10.97 -4.94 -18.74
N ALA A 68 -9.73 -5.05 -19.22
CA ALA A 68 -9.37 -5.98 -20.29
C ALA A 68 -9.64 -7.45 -19.95
N ASN A 69 -9.69 -7.79 -18.65
CA ASN A 69 -9.99 -9.13 -18.14
C ASN A 69 -11.47 -9.31 -17.75
N GLY A 70 -12.34 -8.36 -18.07
CA GLY A 70 -13.77 -8.43 -17.75
C GLY A 70 -14.11 -8.29 -16.28
N LEU A 71 -13.19 -7.76 -15.46
CA LEU A 71 -13.39 -7.58 -14.02
C LEU A 71 -13.95 -6.18 -13.75
N VAL A 72 -15.23 -6.13 -13.38
CA VAL A 72 -15.92 -4.88 -13.01
C VAL A 72 -15.32 -4.36 -11.70
N HIS A 73 -14.87 -3.11 -11.72
CA HIS A 73 -14.20 -2.49 -10.58
C HIS A 73 -14.50 -0.99 -10.49
N HIS A 74 -14.21 -0.41 -9.33
CA HIS A 74 -14.33 1.03 -9.09
C HIS A 74 -12.97 1.62 -8.74
N ILE A 75 -12.64 2.78 -9.31
CA ILE A 75 -11.39 3.49 -9.04
C ILE A 75 -11.68 4.67 -8.11
N LEU A 76 -10.77 4.91 -7.16
CA LEU A 76 -10.82 6.04 -6.24
C LEU A 76 -9.56 6.87 -6.35
N ASN A 77 -9.73 8.09 -6.86
CA ASN A 77 -8.64 8.97 -7.27
C ASN A 77 -8.52 10.22 -6.39
N ALA A 78 -8.82 10.16 -5.08
CA ALA A 78 -8.54 11.22 -4.10
C ALA A 78 -8.84 12.67 -4.57
N ARG A 79 -9.87 12.83 -5.41
CA ARG A 79 -10.24 14.10 -6.08
C ARG A 79 -11.59 14.61 -5.58
N GLN A 80 -12.49 13.73 -5.11
CA GLN A 80 -13.85 14.09 -4.67
C GLN A 80 -14.23 13.33 -3.40
N ASP A 81 -14.10 13.98 -2.23
CA ASP A 81 -14.17 13.31 -0.93
C ASP A 81 -15.55 12.70 -0.57
N GLN A 82 -16.65 13.32 -0.97
CA GLN A 82 -18.00 12.87 -0.56
C GLN A 82 -18.45 11.60 -1.29
N ASP A 83 -18.31 11.56 -2.62
CA ASP A 83 -18.66 10.40 -3.44
C ASP A 83 -17.72 9.21 -3.17
N GLU A 84 -16.44 9.50 -2.90
CA GLU A 84 -15.44 8.47 -2.56
C GLU A 84 -15.77 7.74 -1.25
N ALA A 85 -16.30 8.43 -0.25
CA ALA A 85 -16.72 7.82 1.00
C ALA A 85 -17.86 6.82 0.79
N GLU A 86 -18.84 7.15 -0.07
CA GLU A 86 -19.93 6.24 -0.39
C GLU A 86 -19.41 4.98 -1.11
N VAL A 87 -18.56 5.15 -2.13
CA VAL A 87 -17.99 4.03 -2.88
C VAL A 87 -17.17 3.11 -1.96
N ILE A 88 -16.39 3.66 -1.02
CA ILE A 88 -15.63 2.85 -0.06
C ILE A 88 -16.49 2.15 0.96
N SER A 89 -17.54 2.80 1.45
CA SER A 89 -18.43 2.17 2.44
C SER A 89 -19.01 0.85 1.91
N ARG A 90 -19.18 0.77 0.59
CA ARG A 90 -19.65 -0.40 -0.14
C ARG A 90 -18.54 -1.37 -0.57
N ALA A 91 -17.26 -1.04 -0.39
CA ALA A 91 -16.15 -1.89 -0.82
C ALA A 91 -16.11 -3.28 -0.12
N GLY A 92 -16.86 -3.45 0.98
CA GLY A 92 -17.02 -4.73 1.67
C GLY A 92 -18.18 -5.59 1.16
N GLU A 93 -18.84 -5.22 0.05
CA GLU A 93 -19.89 -6.01 -0.61
C GLU A 93 -19.30 -7.22 -1.36
N ARG A 94 -20.09 -8.30 -1.44
CA ARG A 94 -19.67 -9.55 -2.11
C ARG A 94 -19.24 -9.29 -3.56
N GLY A 95 -18.07 -9.80 -3.94
CA GLY A 95 -17.50 -9.71 -5.28
C GLY A 95 -16.99 -8.32 -5.67
N ARG A 96 -17.07 -7.31 -4.81
CA ARG A 96 -16.72 -5.94 -5.18
C ARG A 96 -15.20 -5.76 -5.30
N ILE A 97 -14.75 -5.21 -6.42
CA ILE A 97 -13.34 -4.85 -6.64
C ILE A 97 -13.23 -3.32 -6.55
N THR A 98 -12.37 -2.84 -5.67
CA THR A 98 -12.11 -1.41 -5.48
C THR A 98 -10.61 -1.16 -5.62
N VAL A 99 -10.23 -0.26 -6.52
CA VAL A 99 -8.86 0.22 -6.71
C VAL A 99 -8.74 1.58 -6.03
N ALA A 100 -7.81 1.70 -5.10
CA ALA A 100 -7.62 2.92 -4.34
C ALA A 100 -6.15 3.29 -4.27
N THR A 101 -5.87 4.58 -4.48
CA THR A 101 -4.59 5.14 -4.02
C THR A 101 -4.55 5.16 -2.50
N ASN A 102 -3.37 5.14 -1.93
CA ASN A 102 -3.16 5.15 -0.48
C ASN A 102 -3.89 6.27 0.29
N MET A 103 -4.18 7.41 -0.34
CA MET A 103 -4.90 8.52 0.30
C MET A 103 -6.42 8.42 0.13
N ALA A 104 -6.89 7.77 -0.93
CA ALA A 104 -8.31 7.69 -1.24
C ALA A 104 -9.06 7.00 -0.10
N GLY A 105 -10.17 7.59 0.34
CA GLY A 105 -11.00 6.92 1.32
C GLY A 105 -10.54 6.92 2.76
N ARG A 106 -9.58 7.78 3.09
CA ARG A 106 -9.09 7.91 4.47
C ARG A 106 -10.21 8.44 5.37
N GLY A 107 -10.43 7.75 6.49
CA GLY A 107 -11.49 8.12 7.45
C GLY A 107 -12.77 7.30 7.29
N THR A 108 -13.00 6.67 6.14
CA THR A 108 -14.16 5.81 5.91
C THR A 108 -13.86 4.36 6.30
N ASP A 109 -14.79 3.73 7.02
CA ASP A 109 -14.71 2.34 7.39
C ASP A 109 -15.28 1.41 6.32
N ILE A 110 -14.64 0.26 6.09
CA ILE A 110 -15.11 -0.76 5.16
C ILE A 110 -15.75 -1.88 5.97
N LYS A 111 -17.08 -1.85 6.06
CA LYS A 111 -17.84 -2.88 6.76
C LYS A 111 -18.12 -4.04 5.81
N LEU A 112 -18.01 -5.27 6.32
CA LEU A 112 -18.36 -6.45 5.54
C LEU A 112 -19.88 -6.56 5.41
N ALA A 113 -20.36 -6.82 4.20
CA ALA A 113 -21.77 -7.14 3.97
C ALA A 113 -22.11 -8.54 4.54
N PRO A 114 -23.41 -8.86 4.76
CA PRO A 114 -23.82 -10.19 5.22
C PRO A 114 -23.26 -11.32 4.35
N GLY A 115 -22.78 -12.40 4.98
CA GLY A 115 -22.17 -13.56 4.30
C GLY A 115 -20.74 -13.36 3.81
N VAL A 116 -20.20 -12.13 3.79
CA VAL A 116 -18.82 -11.87 3.34
C VAL A 116 -17.77 -12.40 4.33
N ALA A 117 -18.08 -12.40 5.63
CA ALA A 117 -17.18 -12.97 6.63
C ALA A 117 -16.97 -14.48 6.42
N GLU A 118 -17.99 -15.21 5.96
CA GLU A 118 -17.95 -16.67 5.77
C GLU A 118 -17.04 -17.08 4.60
N ILE A 119 -16.94 -16.23 3.57
CA ILE A 119 -16.04 -16.42 2.42
C ILE A 119 -14.63 -15.86 2.67
N GLY A 120 -14.27 -15.54 3.92
CA GLY A 120 -12.92 -15.09 4.30
C GLY A 120 -12.73 -13.57 4.39
N GLY A 121 -13.79 -12.78 4.24
CA GLY A 121 -13.76 -11.33 4.44
C GLY A 121 -13.00 -10.55 3.36
N LEU A 122 -12.81 -9.25 3.61
CA LEU A 122 -12.11 -8.33 2.71
C LEU A 122 -10.66 -8.77 2.48
N HIS A 123 -10.29 -8.89 1.21
CA HIS A 123 -8.90 -9.06 0.80
C HIS A 123 -8.28 -7.71 0.43
N VAL A 124 -7.09 -7.43 0.96
CA VAL A 124 -6.31 -6.22 0.62
C VAL A 124 -5.07 -6.61 -0.15
N LEU A 125 -4.93 -6.11 -1.37
CA LEU A 125 -3.79 -6.38 -2.22
C LEU A 125 -2.97 -5.10 -2.37
N ALA A 126 -1.71 -5.11 -1.93
CA ALA A 126 -0.77 -4.02 -2.20
C ALA A 126 0.05 -4.34 -3.45
N THR A 127 -0.02 -3.48 -4.45
CA THR A 127 0.70 -3.64 -5.73
C THR A 127 2.12 -3.06 -5.69
N GLU A 128 2.43 -2.27 -4.66
CA GLU A 128 3.70 -1.59 -4.46
C GLU A 128 3.95 -1.39 -2.96
N PHE A 129 5.22 -1.23 -2.58
CA PHE A 129 5.56 -0.76 -1.25
C PHE A 129 5.52 0.77 -1.20
N HIS A 130 5.10 1.31 -0.05
CA HIS A 130 5.25 2.74 0.23
C HIS A 130 6.61 3.05 0.83
N ASP A 131 6.97 4.33 0.86
CA ASP A 131 8.22 4.81 1.47
C ASP A 131 8.32 4.54 2.97
N SER A 132 7.19 4.18 3.61
CA SER A 132 7.17 3.83 5.02
C SER A 132 6.26 2.64 5.29
N ARG A 133 6.73 1.75 6.15
CA ARG A 133 5.97 0.60 6.67
C ARG A 133 4.69 1.02 7.36
N ARG A 134 4.66 2.23 7.93
CA ARG A 134 3.46 2.79 8.58
C ARG A 134 2.31 2.90 7.58
N ILE A 135 2.62 3.29 6.35
CA ILE A 135 1.63 3.50 5.30
C ILE A 135 1.08 2.15 4.83
N ASP A 136 1.94 1.18 4.57
CA ASP A 136 1.48 -0.18 4.21
C ASP A 136 0.62 -0.80 5.32
N ARG A 137 1.02 -0.63 6.59
CA ARG A 137 0.22 -1.08 7.74
C ARG A 137 -1.15 -0.41 7.82
N GLN A 138 -1.30 0.83 7.34
CA GLN A 138 -2.61 1.49 7.27
C GLN A 138 -3.48 0.87 6.18
N LEU A 139 -2.90 0.53 5.03
CA LEU A 139 -3.58 -0.19 3.97
C LEU A 139 -4.03 -1.58 4.44
N PHE A 140 -3.14 -2.38 5.04
CA PHE A 140 -3.48 -3.70 5.61
C PHE A 140 -4.51 -3.59 6.74
N GLY A 141 -4.49 -2.47 7.48
CA GLY A 141 -5.45 -2.15 8.52
C GLY A 141 -6.89 -1.96 8.03
N ARG A 142 -7.12 -1.87 6.71
CA ARG A 142 -8.46 -1.74 6.13
C ARG A 142 -9.28 -3.04 6.20
N CYS A 143 -8.64 -4.21 6.31
CA CYS A 143 -9.33 -5.48 6.56
C CYS A 143 -9.13 -5.99 7.99
N GLY A 144 -10.00 -6.93 8.40
CA GLY A 144 -9.95 -7.59 9.70
C GLY A 144 -10.23 -6.67 10.90
N ARG A 145 -11.17 -5.73 10.74
CA ARG A 145 -11.61 -4.82 11.80
C ARG A 145 -12.63 -5.50 12.70
N GLN A 146 -12.70 -5.11 13.98
CA GLN A 146 -13.67 -5.65 14.95
C GLN A 146 -13.74 -7.20 15.00
N GLY A 147 -12.61 -7.88 14.77
CA GLY A 147 -12.52 -9.34 14.79
C GLY A 147 -13.06 -10.03 13.54
N ASP A 148 -13.38 -9.27 12.49
CA ASP A 148 -13.73 -9.81 11.18
C ASP A 148 -12.55 -10.61 10.60
N PRO A 149 -12.83 -11.67 9.82
CA PRO A 149 -11.82 -12.30 9.00
C PRO A 149 -11.42 -11.34 7.88
N GLY A 150 -10.20 -11.52 7.38
CA GLY A 150 -9.70 -10.76 6.27
C GLY A 150 -8.29 -11.19 5.98
N SER A 151 -7.82 -10.92 4.77
CA SER A 151 -6.44 -11.22 4.42
C SER A 151 -5.80 -10.09 3.65
N TYR A 152 -4.48 -10.05 3.66
CA TYR A 152 -3.74 -9.15 2.80
C TYR A 152 -2.60 -9.87 2.09
N GLN A 153 -2.31 -9.42 0.87
CA GLN A 153 -1.20 -9.90 0.07
C GLN A 153 -0.41 -8.70 -0.45
N VAL A 154 0.88 -8.90 -0.63
CA VAL A 154 1.77 -7.90 -1.23
C VAL A 154 2.39 -8.53 -2.45
N ILE A 155 2.17 -7.93 -3.62
CA ILE A 155 2.71 -8.38 -4.90
C ILE A 155 3.44 -7.18 -5.49
N VAL A 156 4.77 -7.26 -5.53
CA VAL A 156 5.62 -6.13 -5.94
C VAL A 156 6.63 -6.56 -6.97
N SER A 157 7.24 -5.60 -7.64
CA SER A 157 8.33 -5.81 -8.59
C SER A 157 9.60 -5.13 -8.11
N LEU A 158 10.76 -5.68 -8.48
CA LEU A 158 12.01 -4.95 -8.37
C LEU A 158 11.98 -3.66 -9.21
N GLU A 159 11.22 -3.60 -10.31
CA GLU A 159 11.13 -2.39 -11.14
C GLU A 159 10.30 -1.26 -10.50
N ASP A 160 9.65 -1.50 -9.36
CA ASP A 160 8.85 -0.47 -8.68
C ASP A 160 9.72 0.69 -8.15
N GLU A 161 9.13 1.88 -8.06
CA GLU A 161 9.83 3.13 -7.74
C GLU A 161 10.67 3.05 -6.44
N VAL A 162 10.17 2.36 -5.43
CA VAL A 162 10.86 2.19 -4.14
C VAL A 162 12.22 1.53 -4.30
N PHE A 163 12.38 0.61 -5.25
CA PHE A 163 13.62 -0.11 -5.50
C PHE A 163 14.58 0.64 -6.44
N PHE A 164 14.14 1.72 -7.08
CA PHE A 164 14.87 2.41 -8.15
C PHE A 164 16.27 2.87 -7.71
N GLU A 165 16.40 3.43 -6.50
CA GLU A 165 17.71 3.87 -5.96
C GLU A 165 18.66 2.70 -5.66
N TRP A 166 18.10 1.56 -5.26
CA TRP A 166 18.89 0.35 -5.01
C TRP A 166 19.33 -0.32 -6.30
N ILE A 167 18.43 -0.39 -7.29
CA ILE A 167 18.73 -0.94 -8.62
C ILE A 167 19.82 -0.12 -9.28
N LYS A 168 19.73 1.22 -9.31
CA LYS A 168 20.76 2.08 -9.93
C LYS A 168 22.19 1.78 -9.46
N LYS A 169 22.35 1.35 -8.21
CA LYS A 169 23.65 0.97 -7.62
C LYS A 169 24.07 -0.48 -7.92
N ASN A 170 23.12 -1.36 -8.27
CA ASN A 170 23.32 -2.81 -8.39
C ASN A 170 22.89 -3.41 -9.74
N THR A 171 22.56 -2.59 -10.74
CA THR A 171 21.96 -3.01 -12.03
C THR A 171 22.73 -4.13 -12.72
N HIS A 172 24.06 -4.08 -12.68
CA HIS A 172 24.94 -5.06 -13.34
C HIS A 172 24.94 -6.44 -12.67
N ARG A 173 24.64 -6.55 -11.38
CA ARG A 173 24.63 -7.84 -10.65
C ARG A 173 23.29 -8.56 -10.76
N LEU A 174 22.19 -7.81 -10.81
CA LEU A 174 20.83 -8.35 -10.88
C LEU A 174 20.55 -9.11 -12.19
N ARG A 175 20.87 -8.53 -13.35
CA ARG A 175 20.65 -9.17 -14.66
C ARG A 175 21.48 -10.44 -14.87
N LYS A 176 22.60 -10.62 -14.14
CA LYS A 176 23.46 -11.80 -14.26
C LYS A 176 23.03 -12.98 -13.37
N PHE A 177 22.40 -12.71 -12.23
CA PHE A 177 22.08 -13.74 -11.24
C PHE A 177 20.66 -14.31 -11.34
N PHE A 178 19.75 -13.61 -12.01
CA PHE A 178 18.33 -14.03 -12.10
C PHE A 178 17.89 -14.27 -13.55
N PRO A 179 18.28 -15.41 -14.16
CA PRO A 179 18.01 -15.70 -15.58
C PRO A 179 16.63 -16.31 -15.86
N ARG A 180 15.74 -16.46 -14.87
CA ARG A 180 14.43 -17.10 -15.06
C ARG A 180 13.30 -16.09 -14.91
N GLN A 181 12.74 -15.67 -16.05
CA GLN A 181 11.45 -14.98 -16.12
C GLN A 181 10.33 -15.92 -15.64
N GLY A 182 9.32 -15.37 -14.96
CA GLY A 182 8.10 -16.06 -14.54
C GLY A 182 8.11 -16.65 -13.12
N VAL A 183 9.20 -16.55 -12.36
CA VAL A 183 9.26 -17.07 -10.97
C VAL A 183 9.51 -15.92 -10.00
N SER A 184 8.60 -15.74 -9.04
CA SER A 184 8.81 -14.80 -7.92
C SER A 184 10.13 -15.11 -7.21
N LEU A 185 10.86 -14.09 -6.80
CA LEU A 185 12.04 -14.25 -5.96
C LEU A 185 11.69 -15.09 -4.72
N PRO A 186 12.60 -15.97 -4.27
CA PRO A 186 12.39 -16.71 -3.04
C PRO A 186 12.05 -15.76 -1.88
N GLY A 187 11.00 -16.09 -1.11
CA GLY A 187 10.48 -15.19 -0.06
C GLY A 187 11.51 -14.83 1.01
N TRP A 188 12.52 -15.70 1.23
CA TRP A 188 13.64 -15.45 2.13
C TRP A 188 14.60 -14.36 1.64
N TYR A 189 14.55 -13.98 0.36
CA TYR A 189 15.38 -12.92 -0.22
C TYR A 189 14.57 -11.67 -0.58
N GLY A 190 13.44 -11.84 -1.28
CA GLY A 190 12.65 -10.72 -1.81
C GLY A 190 12.08 -9.80 -0.71
N ILE A 191 11.46 -10.39 0.32
CA ILE A 191 10.83 -9.60 1.39
C ILE A 191 11.87 -8.88 2.27
N PRO A 192 12.98 -9.52 2.71
CA PRO A 192 14.02 -8.80 3.45
C PRO A 192 14.65 -7.66 2.66
N LEU A 193 14.87 -7.86 1.35
CA LEU A 193 15.35 -6.80 0.47
C LEU A 193 14.38 -5.63 0.45
N ALA A 194 13.09 -5.87 0.19
CA ALA A 194 12.06 -4.84 0.19
C ALA A 194 12.03 -4.06 1.51
N ARG A 195 12.05 -4.79 2.64
CA ARG A 195 12.08 -4.21 3.99
C ARG A 195 13.32 -3.36 4.25
N TRP A 196 14.46 -3.74 3.71
CA TRP A 196 15.71 -2.97 3.82
C TRP A 196 15.61 -1.68 2.99
N VAL A 197 15.12 -1.76 1.76
CA VAL A 197 14.93 -0.60 0.89
C VAL A 197 13.99 0.42 1.53
N GLN A 198 12.86 -0.03 2.09
CA GLN A 198 11.95 0.84 2.83
C GLN A 198 12.61 1.52 4.03
N ASN A 199 13.45 0.81 4.80
CA ASN A 199 14.18 1.43 5.91
C ASN A 199 15.16 2.52 5.44
N VAL A 200 15.79 2.34 4.29
CA VAL A 200 16.66 3.35 3.69
C VAL A 200 15.84 4.60 3.30
N ALA A 201 14.68 4.41 2.67
CA ALA A 201 13.77 5.49 2.32
C ALA A 201 13.25 6.23 3.57
N GLU A 202 12.82 5.52 4.60
CA GLU A 202 12.38 6.10 5.88
C GLU A 202 13.48 6.94 6.53
N ASN A 203 14.72 6.45 6.54
CA ASN A 203 15.86 7.16 7.09
C ASN A 203 16.18 8.44 6.30
N ARG A 204 16.10 8.40 4.97
CA ARG A 204 16.26 9.59 4.12
C ARG A 204 15.18 10.63 4.42
N ASN A 205 13.92 10.21 4.47
CA ASN A 205 12.79 11.08 4.80
C ASN A 205 12.87 11.64 6.23
N SER A 206 13.45 10.91 7.17
CA SER A 206 13.74 11.40 8.52
C SER A 206 14.78 12.52 8.50
N ARG A 207 15.89 12.35 7.75
CA ARG A 207 16.94 13.36 7.62
C ARG A 207 16.44 14.65 6.96
N ILE A 208 15.66 14.53 5.87
CA ILE A 208 15.07 15.68 5.18
C ILE A 208 14.21 16.49 6.16
N ARG A 209 13.35 15.82 6.94
CA ARG A 209 12.51 16.49 7.95
C ARG A 209 13.33 17.17 9.05
N GLN A 210 14.43 16.56 9.49
CA GLN A 210 15.32 17.18 10.48
C GLN A 210 16.04 18.40 9.92
N GLN A 211 16.49 18.36 8.67
CA GLN A 211 17.12 19.51 8.00
C GLN A 211 16.12 20.66 7.83
N LEU A 212 14.90 20.36 7.38
CA LEU A 212 13.85 21.36 7.22
C LEU A 212 13.51 22.03 8.57
N LEU A 213 13.38 21.26 9.65
CA LEU A 213 13.17 21.81 10.99
C LEU A 213 14.33 22.70 11.46
N LYS A 214 15.59 22.33 11.16
CA LYS A 214 16.75 23.15 11.52
C LYS A 214 16.77 24.47 10.73
N MET A 215 16.45 24.43 9.44
CA MET A 215 16.35 25.62 8.60
C MET A 215 15.23 26.54 9.08
N ASP A 216 14.07 25.98 9.43
CA ASP A 216 12.93 26.73 9.96
C ASP A 216 13.27 27.41 11.30
N GLN A 217 13.99 26.72 12.18
CA GLN A 217 14.52 27.31 13.43
C GLN A 217 15.47 28.47 13.14
N GLN A 218 16.40 28.32 12.21
CA GLN A 218 17.33 29.39 11.83
C GLN A 218 16.60 30.60 11.24
N LEU A 219 15.60 30.38 10.38
CA LEU A 219 14.78 31.46 9.83
C LEU A 219 13.96 32.16 10.93
N SER A 220 13.35 31.39 11.83
CA SER A 220 12.63 31.94 12.97
C SER A 220 13.53 32.80 13.85
N ASP A 221 14.75 32.34 14.14
CA ASP A 221 15.72 33.09 14.93
C ASP A 221 16.09 34.40 14.22
N LEU A 222 16.41 34.37 12.92
CA LEU A 222 16.74 35.57 12.13
C LEU A 222 15.57 36.57 12.08
N LEU A 223 14.34 36.10 11.88
CA LEU A 223 13.14 36.94 11.85
C LEU A 223 12.79 37.52 13.23
N SER A 224 13.12 36.79 14.31
CA SER A 224 12.94 37.29 15.67
C SER A 224 13.85 38.49 15.97
N PHE A 225 15.03 38.56 15.34
CA PHE A 225 15.94 39.70 15.43
C PHE A 225 15.47 40.92 14.61
N THR A 226 14.66 40.75 13.56
CA THR A 226 14.21 41.88 12.72
C THR A 226 13.06 42.70 13.32
N GLY A 227 12.52 42.30 14.49
CA GLY A 227 11.55 43.10 15.25
C GLY A 227 10.17 43.20 14.61
N ARG A 228 9.12 43.06 15.42
CA ARG A 228 7.85 43.72 15.11
C ARG A 228 8.13 45.22 15.12
N GLY A 229 8.12 45.85 13.95
CA GLY A 229 8.07 47.31 13.88
C GLY A 229 6.87 47.79 14.69
N GLU A 230 7.11 48.75 15.58
CA GLU A 230 6.07 49.62 16.13
C GLU A 230 5.22 50.23 15.01
#